data_AF-A0A932AYH7-F1
#
_entry.id   AF-A0A932AYH7-F1
#
_cell.length_a   1.000
_cell.length_b   1.000
_cell.length_c   1.000
_cell.angle_alpha   90.00
_cell.angle_beta   90.00
_cell.angle_gamma   90.00
#
_symmetry.space_group_name_H-M   'P 1'
#
loop_
_entity.id
_entity.type
_entity.pdbx_description
1 polymer ?
#
loop_
_entity_poly.entity_id
_entity_poly.type
_entity_poly.pdbx_seq_one_letter_code
_entity_poly.pdbx_strand_id
1 'polypeptide(L)'
;MNLSYTQNMEDYHLSLAFAGQATGSYIDIGAGHPVADNVSFWFYERGWQGLAVEPQRHLVDLYARLRPRDASVCALVGTKSGVSDFHVFDRFHGLSTTVEQYARAAGAFGAAYRTVQLPTISLAKLCDDHRLSSIDFLKVDVEGAEADVLRSGDWRRFRPKVVVVEAIAPGSGEPSWDQWEPYLLAQGYTFALFDTLNRFYVAQEQPEIAARMPTERAAWNLVRHMYEIGRAPENPQHPDHALTQILARGFWSILPHLDRELVADILKRGGRPTDNAAMDTSARSLDSDEFRARLGRIACGYDGGQIDKES
;
A
#
# COMPACT_ATOMS: atom_id res chain seq x y z
N MET A 1 7.77 11.86 -14.72
CA MET A 1 7.78 10.91 -13.59
C MET A 1 8.90 9.91 -13.83
N ASN A 2 9.68 9.56 -12.81
CA ASN A 2 10.88 8.71 -12.99
C ASN A 2 10.70 7.27 -12.47
N LEU A 3 9.75 7.08 -11.57
CA LEU A 3 9.42 5.80 -10.96
C LEU A 3 7.91 5.76 -10.70
N SER A 4 7.26 4.66 -11.06
CA SER A 4 5.89 4.34 -10.68
C SER A 4 5.87 3.32 -9.55
N TYR A 5 4.93 3.48 -8.63
CA TYR A 5 4.73 2.62 -7.47
C TYR A 5 3.50 1.71 -7.60
N THR A 6 2.89 1.70 -8.77
CA THR A 6 1.55 1.16 -8.99
C THR A 6 1.56 -0.05 -9.92
N GLN A 7 0.48 -0.82 -9.92
CA GLN A 7 0.39 -2.04 -10.72
C GLN A 7 0.19 -1.73 -12.21
N ASN A 8 -0.47 -0.62 -12.54
CA ASN A 8 -0.91 -0.34 -13.89
C ASN A 8 -0.76 1.13 -14.31
N MET A 9 0.23 1.83 -13.74
CA MET A 9 0.58 3.23 -14.03
C MET A 9 -0.49 4.24 -13.63
N GLU A 10 -1.31 3.91 -12.64
CA GLU A 10 -2.37 4.77 -12.13
C GLU A 10 -1.81 6.12 -11.66
N ASP A 11 -0.66 6.09 -10.98
CA ASP A 11 0.02 7.31 -10.54
C ASP A 11 0.46 8.18 -11.71
N TYR A 12 0.94 7.57 -12.80
CA TYR A 12 1.33 8.28 -14.02
C TYR A 12 0.14 8.94 -14.68
N HIS A 13 -0.98 8.23 -14.89
CA HIS A 13 -2.18 8.81 -15.51
C HIS A 13 -2.74 9.96 -14.68
N LEU A 14 -2.79 9.80 -13.35
CA LEU A 14 -3.19 10.87 -12.43
C LEU A 14 -2.20 12.04 -12.49
N SER A 15 -0.89 11.78 -12.63
CA SER A 15 0.12 12.85 -12.71
C SER A 15 -0.06 13.74 -13.96
N LEU A 16 -0.58 13.17 -15.05
CA LEU A 16 -0.97 13.94 -16.24
C LEU A 16 -2.22 14.78 -15.96
N ALA A 17 -3.25 14.17 -15.37
CA ALA A 17 -4.51 14.83 -15.01
C ALA A 17 -4.30 16.05 -14.10
N PHE A 18 -3.37 15.95 -13.15
CA PHE A 18 -3.01 16.99 -12.19
C PHE A 18 -1.71 17.75 -12.55
N ALA A 19 -1.28 17.71 -13.81
CA ALA A 19 -0.02 18.34 -14.24
C ALA A 19 0.02 19.83 -13.84
N GLY A 20 1.12 20.26 -13.20
CA GLY A 20 1.30 21.63 -12.71
C GLY A 20 0.76 21.88 -11.30
N GLN A 21 0.09 20.90 -10.67
CA GLN A 21 -0.34 21.00 -9.28
C GLN A 21 0.75 20.50 -8.34
N ALA A 22 1.27 21.40 -7.49
CA ALA A 22 2.38 21.08 -6.57
C ALA A 22 1.93 20.24 -5.36
N THR A 23 0.75 20.53 -4.80
CA THR A 23 0.19 19.85 -3.63
C THR A 23 -1.28 19.52 -3.85
N GLY A 24 -1.80 18.55 -3.12
CA GLY A 24 -3.19 18.11 -3.24
C GLY A 24 -3.56 17.10 -2.18
N SER A 25 -4.75 16.53 -2.36
CA SER A 25 -5.49 15.73 -1.40
C SER A 25 -6.04 14.48 -2.05
N TYR A 26 -5.98 13.35 -1.35
CA TYR A 26 -6.57 12.11 -1.85
C TYR A 26 -7.23 11.30 -0.75
N ILE A 27 -8.10 10.39 -1.17
CA ILE A 27 -8.64 9.32 -0.35
C ILE A 27 -8.27 8.00 -1.03
N ASP A 28 -7.72 7.07 -0.27
CA ASP A 28 -7.29 5.75 -0.73
C ASP A 28 -8.04 4.70 0.10
N ILE A 29 -9.08 4.08 -0.48
CA ILE A 29 -9.93 3.08 0.20
C ILE A 29 -9.48 1.69 -0.21
N GLY A 30 -9.04 0.91 0.77
CA GLY A 30 -8.28 -0.32 0.55
C GLY A 30 -6.85 -0.04 0.14
N ALA A 31 -6.20 0.87 0.90
CA ALA A 31 -4.93 1.46 0.52
C ALA A 31 -3.75 0.46 0.46
N GLY A 32 -3.89 -0.72 1.09
CA GLY A 32 -2.91 -1.79 1.00
C GLY A 32 -1.57 -1.43 1.62
N HIS A 33 -0.47 -1.81 0.95
CA HIS A 33 0.87 -1.46 1.42
C HIS A 33 1.13 0.04 1.18
N PRO A 34 1.74 0.80 2.10
CA PRO A 34 1.95 2.25 1.94
C PRO A 34 2.86 2.69 0.78
N VAL A 35 3.46 1.76 0.03
CA VAL A 35 4.52 2.04 -0.95
C VAL A 35 4.36 1.15 -2.18
N ALA A 36 4.35 -0.17 -1.97
CA ALA A 36 4.15 -1.13 -3.05
C ALA A 36 2.70 -1.14 -3.51
N ASP A 37 2.50 -1.16 -4.83
CA ASP A 37 1.19 -1.20 -5.48
C ASP A 37 0.24 -0.09 -5.01
N ASN A 38 0.81 1.08 -4.64
CA ASN A 38 0.05 2.15 -4.02
C ASN A 38 -0.04 3.39 -4.90
N VAL A 39 -1.28 3.70 -5.32
CA VAL A 39 -1.61 4.80 -6.23
C VAL A 39 -1.22 6.18 -5.69
N SER A 40 -1.27 6.34 -4.37
CA SER A 40 -1.10 7.64 -3.73
C SER A 40 0.34 7.95 -3.30
N PHE A 41 1.25 6.97 -3.28
CA PHE A 41 2.60 7.15 -2.73
C PHE A 41 3.45 8.14 -3.54
N TRP A 42 3.38 8.12 -4.87
CA TRP A 42 4.11 9.08 -5.70
C TRP A 42 3.72 10.53 -5.40
N PHE A 43 2.43 10.77 -5.14
CA PHE A 43 1.90 12.07 -4.75
C PHE A 43 2.33 12.45 -3.34
N TYR A 44 2.30 11.49 -2.41
CA TYR A 44 2.79 11.68 -1.04
C TYR A 44 4.22 12.21 -1.03
N GLU A 45 5.14 11.62 -1.79
CA GLU A 45 6.54 12.08 -1.89
C GLU A 45 6.67 13.53 -2.38
N ARG A 46 5.64 14.07 -3.05
CA ARG A 46 5.60 15.42 -3.62
C ARG A 46 4.84 16.43 -2.75
N GLY A 47 4.58 16.08 -1.50
CA GLY A 47 3.94 16.98 -0.54
C GLY A 47 2.42 16.97 -0.59
N TRP A 48 1.83 16.02 -1.32
CA TRP A 48 0.40 15.73 -1.16
C TRP A 48 0.18 14.99 0.15
N GLN A 49 -1.05 15.10 0.66
CA GLN A 49 -1.45 14.47 1.92
C GLN A 49 -2.87 13.92 1.75
N GLY A 50 -3.17 12.79 2.36
CA GLY A 50 -4.48 12.18 2.18
C GLY A 50 -4.96 11.35 3.35
N LEU A 51 -6.03 10.64 3.07
CA LEU A 51 -6.66 9.69 3.99
C LEU A 51 -6.51 8.28 3.40
N ALA A 52 -5.74 7.43 4.07
CA ALA A 52 -5.60 6.02 3.73
C ALA A 52 -6.48 5.18 4.66
N VAL A 53 -7.37 4.37 4.09
CA VAL A 53 -8.22 3.45 4.85
C VAL A 53 -7.86 2.02 4.49
N GLU A 54 -7.46 1.25 5.49
CA GLU A 54 -6.99 -0.11 5.32
C GLU A 54 -7.47 -0.97 6.51
N PRO A 55 -8.26 -2.04 6.29
CA PRO A 55 -8.80 -2.85 7.37
C PRO A 55 -7.75 -3.69 8.13
N GLN A 56 -6.60 -3.98 7.52
CA GLN A 56 -5.55 -4.79 8.14
C GLN A 56 -4.61 -3.93 8.98
N ARG A 57 -4.74 -4.06 10.31
CA ARG A 57 -4.04 -3.21 11.29
C ARG A 57 -2.52 -3.10 11.07
N HIS A 58 -1.85 -4.19 10.70
CA HIS A 58 -0.40 -4.20 10.49
C HIS A 58 0.03 -3.31 9.31
N LEU A 59 -0.81 -3.12 8.29
CA LEU A 59 -0.57 -2.19 7.19
C LEU A 59 -0.80 -0.74 7.64
N VAL A 60 -1.89 -0.47 8.37
CA VAL A 60 -2.17 0.86 8.96
C VAL A 60 -1.03 1.33 9.86
N ASP A 61 -0.48 0.44 10.67
CA ASP A 61 0.66 0.76 11.54
C ASP A 61 1.93 1.14 10.75
N LEU A 62 2.08 0.66 9.50
CA LEU A 62 3.16 1.07 8.61
C LEU A 62 2.95 2.47 8.05
N TYR A 63 1.70 2.89 7.76
CA TYR A 63 1.42 4.26 7.31
C TYR A 63 1.88 5.30 8.32
N ALA A 64 1.65 5.10 9.61
CA ALA A 64 2.11 6.05 10.64
C ALA A 64 3.64 6.21 10.66
N ARG A 65 4.39 5.19 10.22
CA ARG A 65 5.86 5.20 10.18
C ARG A 65 6.42 5.78 8.88
N LEU A 66 5.85 5.38 7.74
CA LEU A 66 6.35 5.72 6.42
C LEU A 66 5.69 6.98 5.84
N ARG A 67 4.45 7.25 6.23
CA ARG A 67 3.59 8.30 5.69
C ARG A 67 2.92 9.16 6.77
N PRO A 68 3.68 9.74 7.74
CA PRO A 68 3.10 10.44 8.89
C PRO A 68 2.27 11.70 8.57
N ARG A 69 2.32 12.24 7.34
CA ARG A 69 1.42 13.33 6.92
C ARG A 69 0.02 12.84 6.56
N ASP A 70 -0.13 11.56 6.23
CA ASP A 70 -1.43 10.98 5.92
C ASP A 70 -2.15 10.63 7.21
N ALA A 71 -3.46 10.85 7.22
CA ALA A 71 -4.32 10.20 8.20
C ALA A 71 -4.52 8.73 7.76
N SER A 72 -4.33 7.79 8.67
CA SER A 72 -4.60 6.37 8.42
C SER A 72 -5.72 5.84 9.33
N VAL A 73 -6.65 5.07 8.75
CA VAL A 73 -7.83 4.56 9.45
C VAL A 73 -7.93 3.06 9.27
N CYS A 74 -8.04 2.33 10.39
CA CYS A 74 -8.24 0.89 10.43
C CYS A 74 -9.74 0.56 10.43
N ALA A 75 -10.37 0.54 9.24
CA ALA A 75 -11.80 0.26 9.11
C ALA A 75 -12.15 -0.33 7.74
N LEU A 76 -13.31 -0.97 7.65
CA LEU A 76 -13.99 -1.28 6.40
C LEU A 76 -14.82 -0.07 5.96
N VAL A 77 -14.97 0.13 4.65
CA VAL A 77 -15.85 1.17 4.11
C VAL A 77 -17.01 0.55 3.35
N GLY A 78 -18.23 1.01 3.62
CA GLY A 78 -19.41 0.50 2.93
C GLY A 78 -20.73 1.08 3.44
N THR A 79 -21.84 0.57 2.92
CA THR A 79 -23.20 1.04 3.25
C THR A 79 -23.70 0.58 4.61
N LYS A 80 -23.14 -0.52 5.14
CA LYS A 80 -23.50 -1.05 6.46
C LYS A 80 -22.81 -0.24 7.55
N SER A 81 -23.57 0.11 8.60
CA SER A 81 -23.01 0.67 9.83
C SER A 81 -22.83 -0.42 10.89
N GLY A 82 -21.78 -0.32 11.70
CA GLY A 82 -21.50 -1.28 12.77
C GLY A 82 -20.30 -2.17 12.46
N VAL A 83 -20.48 -3.48 12.46
CA VAL A 83 -19.42 -4.47 12.19
C VAL A 83 -19.79 -5.33 10.98
N SER A 84 -18.80 -5.65 10.16
CA SER A 84 -18.93 -6.58 9.05
C SER A 84 -17.85 -7.66 9.12
N ASP A 85 -18.16 -8.82 8.55
CA ASP A 85 -17.19 -9.89 8.37
C ASP A 85 -16.16 -9.48 7.30
N PHE A 86 -14.90 -9.78 7.59
CA PHE A 86 -13.76 -9.55 6.71
C PHE A 86 -12.90 -10.79 6.64
N HIS A 87 -12.65 -11.26 5.43
CA HIS A 87 -11.92 -12.49 5.14
C HIS A 87 -10.48 -12.13 4.81
N VAL A 88 -9.57 -12.41 5.74
CA VAL A 88 -8.16 -11.98 5.71
C VAL A 88 -7.26 -13.09 5.20
N PHE A 89 -6.42 -12.75 4.22
CA PHE A 89 -5.35 -13.59 3.70
C PHE A 89 -3.99 -13.07 4.17
N ASP A 90 -3.41 -13.66 5.23
CA ASP A 90 -2.20 -13.12 5.86
C ASP A 90 -0.96 -13.10 4.93
N ARG A 91 -0.89 -13.96 3.90
CA ARG A 91 0.22 -13.98 2.91
C ARG A 91 -0.05 -13.16 1.65
N PHE A 92 -1.32 -12.93 1.32
CA PHE A 92 -1.75 -12.25 0.12
C PHE A 92 -2.74 -11.17 0.53
N HIS A 93 -2.25 -10.21 1.30
CA HIS A 93 -3.10 -9.23 1.98
C HIS A 93 -4.01 -8.48 1.00
N GLY A 94 -3.58 -8.28 -0.25
CA GLY A 94 -4.37 -7.69 -1.33
C GLY A 94 -5.72 -8.38 -1.53
N LEU A 95 -5.77 -9.72 -1.53
CA LEU A 95 -6.98 -10.50 -1.80
C LEU A 95 -8.02 -10.50 -0.66
N SER A 96 -7.80 -9.72 0.40
CA SER A 96 -8.69 -9.72 1.57
C SER A 96 -9.96 -8.94 1.28
N THR A 97 -11.12 -9.52 1.57
CA THR A 97 -12.41 -9.02 1.09
C THR A 97 -13.51 -9.14 2.13
N THR A 98 -14.56 -8.32 2.00
CA THR A 98 -15.82 -8.48 2.74
C THR A 98 -16.81 -9.41 2.02
N VAL A 99 -16.49 -9.87 0.80
CA VAL A 99 -17.37 -10.67 -0.02
C VAL A 99 -16.98 -12.15 0.08
N GLU A 100 -17.77 -12.92 0.83
CA GLU A 100 -17.50 -14.33 1.12
C GLU A 100 -17.26 -15.19 -0.14
N GLN A 101 -17.96 -14.90 -1.23
CA GLN A 101 -17.82 -15.66 -2.49
C GLN A 101 -16.40 -15.57 -3.06
N TYR A 102 -15.78 -14.37 -3.01
CA TYR A 102 -14.42 -14.15 -3.51
C TYR A 102 -13.40 -14.79 -2.57
N ALA A 103 -13.61 -14.70 -1.25
CA ALA A 103 -12.77 -15.39 -0.27
C ALA A 103 -12.78 -16.92 -0.48
N ARG A 104 -13.96 -17.52 -0.73
CA ARG A 104 -14.10 -18.95 -1.02
C ARG A 104 -13.43 -19.35 -2.33
N ALA A 105 -13.58 -18.54 -3.38
CA ALA A 105 -12.93 -18.78 -4.67
C ALA A 105 -11.40 -18.74 -4.55
N ALA A 106 -10.83 -17.72 -3.89
CA ALA A 106 -9.40 -17.64 -3.60
C ALA A 106 -8.90 -18.82 -2.74
N GLY A 107 -9.72 -19.28 -1.79
CA GLY A 107 -9.46 -20.48 -1.01
C GLY A 107 -9.27 -21.76 -1.83
N ALA A 108 -9.98 -21.90 -2.95
CA ALA A 108 -9.83 -23.03 -3.85
C ALA A 108 -8.46 -23.06 -4.57
N PHE A 109 -7.76 -21.93 -4.64
CA PHE A 109 -6.40 -21.82 -5.20
C PHE A 109 -5.29 -21.99 -4.14
N GLY A 110 -5.64 -22.49 -2.95
CA GLY A 110 -4.69 -22.84 -1.89
C GLY A 110 -4.36 -21.72 -0.92
N ALA A 111 -5.08 -20.59 -0.98
CA ALA A 111 -4.92 -19.48 -0.05
C ALA A 111 -5.83 -19.69 1.16
N ALA A 112 -5.29 -20.07 2.32
CA ALA A 112 -6.07 -20.11 3.55
C ALA A 112 -6.42 -18.69 4.00
N TYR A 113 -7.66 -18.47 4.44
CA TYR A 113 -8.11 -17.21 5.04
C TYR A 113 -8.73 -17.44 6.41
N ARG A 114 -8.81 -16.36 7.19
CA ARG A 114 -9.56 -16.28 8.45
C ARG A 114 -10.60 -15.19 8.37
N THR A 115 -11.74 -15.38 9.03
CA THR A 115 -12.79 -14.35 9.11
C THR A 115 -12.65 -13.60 10.43
N VAL A 116 -12.67 -12.27 10.38
CA VAL A 116 -12.71 -11.39 11.54
C VAL A 116 -13.80 -10.35 11.39
N GLN A 117 -14.32 -9.85 12.52
CA GLN A 117 -15.30 -8.78 12.51
C GLN A 117 -14.59 -7.44 12.71
N LEU A 118 -14.82 -6.51 11.79
CA LEU A 118 -14.21 -5.18 11.82
C LEU A 118 -15.27 -4.07 11.74
N PRO A 119 -15.00 -2.90 12.33
CA PRO A 119 -15.85 -1.74 12.17
C PRO A 119 -16.04 -1.37 10.70
N THR A 120 -17.27 -1.06 10.32
CA THR A 120 -17.63 -0.53 9.00
C THR A 120 -18.14 0.90 9.14
N ILE A 121 -17.56 1.80 8.35
CA ILE A 121 -17.89 3.23 8.30
C ILE A 121 -18.32 3.60 6.88
N SER A 122 -19.28 4.52 6.72
CA SER A 122 -19.61 5.02 5.39
C SER A 122 -18.57 6.00 4.88
N LEU A 123 -18.36 6.07 3.57
CA LEU A 123 -17.47 7.05 2.96
C LEU A 123 -17.87 8.49 3.34
N ALA A 124 -19.18 8.80 3.40
CA ALA A 124 -19.66 10.10 3.85
C ALA A 124 -19.23 10.43 5.29
N LYS A 125 -19.41 9.47 6.23
CA LYS A 125 -19.04 9.68 7.63
C LYS A 125 -17.52 9.78 7.80
N LEU A 126 -16.77 9.00 7.05
CA LEU A 126 -15.31 9.06 7.02
C LEU A 126 -14.84 10.46 6.59
N CYS A 127 -15.39 11.00 5.51
CA CYS A 127 -15.08 12.36 5.06
C CYS A 127 -15.46 13.43 6.11
N ASP A 128 -16.61 13.26 6.78
CA ASP A 128 -17.07 14.14 7.86
C ASP A 128 -16.12 14.14 9.07
N ASP A 129 -15.76 12.96 9.56
CA ASP A 129 -14.91 12.78 10.74
C ASP A 129 -13.50 13.39 10.52
N HIS A 130 -13.01 13.34 9.27
CA HIS A 130 -11.73 13.93 8.87
C HIS A 130 -11.83 15.35 8.32
N ARG A 131 -13.04 15.95 8.30
CA ARG A 131 -13.31 17.32 7.83
C ARG A 131 -12.75 17.59 6.43
N LEU A 132 -12.87 16.63 5.54
CA LEU A 132 -12.36 16.75 4.18
C LEU A 132 -13.14 17.81 3.42
N SER A 133 -12.45 18.80 2.84
CA SER A 133 -13.09 19.92 2.13
C SER A 133 -12.75 19.95 0.64
N SER A 134 -11.62 19.35 0.25
CA SER A 134 -11.21 19.15 -1.14
C SER A 134 -10.65 17.74 -1.25
N ILE A 135 -10.94 17.09 -2.38
CA ILE A 135 -10.43 15.77 -2.71
C ILE A 135 -10.02 15.84 -4.18
N ASP A 136 -8.74 15.75 -4.47
CA ASP A 136 -8.26 15.74 -5.85
C ASP A 136 -8.56 14.39 -6.48
N PHE A 137 -8.20 13.27 -5.81
CA PHE A 137 -8.66 11.96 -6.28
C PHE A 137 -9.10 11.01 -5.16
N LEU A 138 -10.01 10.10 -5.51
CA LEU A 138 -10.44 8.97 -4.69
C LEU A 138 -10.05 7.68 -5.42
N LYS A 139 -9.27 6.81 -4.76
CA LYS A 139 -9.04 5.43 -5.20
C LYS A 139 -9.90 4.49 -4.36
N VAL A 140 -10.55 3.54 -5.02
CA VAL A 140 -11.31 2.45 -4.39
C VAL A 140 -10.78 1.12 -4.93
N ASP A 141 -10.33 0.27 -4.02
CA ASP A 141 -9.83 -1.08 -4.27
C ASP A 141 -10.21 -1.95 -3.07
N VAL A 142 -11.35 -2.62 -3.10
CA VAL A 142 -11.86 -3.34 -1.92
C VAL A 142 -12.28 -4.77 -2.25
N GLU A 143 -11.65 -5.31 -3.30
CA GLU A 143 -11.77 -6.71 -3.73
C GLU A 143 -13.24 -7.14 -3.85
N GLY A 144 -14.02 -6.37 -4.61
CA GLY A 144 -15.40 -6.69 -4.99
C GLY A 144 -16.50 -5.96 -4.23
N ALA A 145 -16.15 -5.07 -3.30
CA ALA A 145 -17.10 -4.26 -2.54
C ALA A 145 -17.19 -2.78 -3.03
N GLU A 146 -16.67 -2.48 -4.22
CA GLU A 146 -16.52 -1.11 -4.75
C GLU A 146 -17.87 -0.40 -4.81
N ALA A 147 -18.92 -1.12 -5.21
CA ALA A 147 -20.27 -0.59 -5.30
C ALA A 147 -20.81 -0.12 -3.94
N ASP A 148 -20.49 -0.83 -2.86
CA ASP A 148 -20.92 -0.46 -1.51
C ASP A 148 -20.14 0.74 -0.97
N VAL A 149 -18.85 0.84 -1.28
CA VAL A 149 -18.04 2.03 -0.97
C VAL A 149 -18.65 3.25 -1.65
N LEU A 150 -18.88 3.18 -2.96
CA LEU A 150 -19.38 4.32 -3.73
C LEU A 150 -20.78 4.76 -3.29
N ARG A 151 -21.70 3.81 -3.03
CA ARG A 151 -23.05 4.12 -2.53
C ARG A 151 -23.08 4.70 -1.12
N SER A 152 -22.00 4.54 -0.35
CA SER A 152 -21.89 5.07 1.01
C SER A 152 -21.39 6.53 1.08
N GLY A 153 -21.09 7.15 -0.07
CA GLY A 153 -20.61 8.52 -0.19
C GLY A 153 -21.73 9.57 -0.25
N ASP A 154 -21.40 10.82 0.12
CA ASP A 154 -22.21 12.00 -0.17
C ASP A 154 -21.53 12.82 -1.27
N TRP A 155 -21.86 12.50 -2.51
CA TRP A 155 -21.26 13.06 -3.73
C TRP A 155 -21.60 14.53 -3.99
N ARG A 156 -22.49 15.12 -3.18
CA ARG A 156 -22.81 16.55 -3.23
C ARG A 156 -21.91 17.35 -2.30
N ARG A 157 -21.56 16.78 -1.14
CA ARG A 157 -20.70 17.43 -0.13
C ARG A 157 -19.23 17.15 -0.35
N PHE A 158 -18.90 15.89 -0.67
CA PHE A 158 -17.53 15.43 -0.85
C PHE A 158 -17.34 15.01 -2.30
N ARG A 159 -16.56 15.82 -3.02
CA ARG A 159 -16.52 15.78 -4.48
C ARG A 159 -15.09 15.56 -5.00
N PRO A 160 -14.63 14.31 -5.10
CA PRO A 160 -13.37 13.99 -5.77
C PRO A 160 -13.34 14.53 -7.20
N LYS A 161 -12.25 15.19 -7.61
CA LYS A 161 -12.11 15.65 -9.01
C LYS A 161 -11.95 14.46 -9.97
N VAL A 162 -11.21 13.43 -9.53
CA VAL A 162 -11.03 12.16 -10.23
C VAL A 162 -11.41 11.00 -9.30
N VAL A 163 -12.13 10.00 -9.81
CA VAL A 163 -12.42 8.74 -9.10
C VAL A 163 -11.80 7.61 -9.88
N VAL A 164 -11.01 6.78 -9.20
CA VAL A 164 -10.33 5.60 -9.73
C VAL A 164 -10.89 4.38 -9.00
N VAL A 165 -11.48 3.45 -9.74
CA VAL A 165 -12.17 2.29 -9.16
C VAL A 165 -11.62 1.03 -9.81
N GLU A 166 -11.24 0.05 -9.00
CA GLU A 166 -10.93 -1.28 -9.52
C GLU A 166 -12.17 -1.83 -10.24
N ALA A 167 -11.95 -2.34 -11.45
CA ALA A 167 -13.01 -2.65 -12.39
C ALA A 167 -12.96 -4.10 -12.86
N ILE A 168 -12.17 -4.93 -12.18
CA ILE A 168 -12.01 -6.35 -12.46
C ILE A 168 -12.45 -7.16 -11.25
N ALA A 169 -13.14 -8.27 -11.48
CA ALA A 169 -13.57 -9.16 -10.41
C ALA A 169 -12.37 -9.97 -9.86
N PRO A 170 -12.22 -10.06 -8.52
CA PRO A 170 -11.11 -10.78 -7.90
C PRO A 170 -10.99 -12.21 -8.39
N GLY A 171 -9.80 -12.58 -8.84
CA GLY A 171 -9.44 -13.94 -9.26
C GLY A 171 -9.97 -14.42 -10.62
N SER A 172 -10.98 -13.78 -11.23
CA SER A 172 -11.50 -14.18 -12.56
C SER A 172 -10.97 -13.33 -13.71
N GLY A 173 -10.61 -12.07 -13.45
CA GLY A 173 -10.20 -11.15 -14.53
C GLY A 173 -11.38 -10.57 -15.33
N GLU A 174 -12.61 -10.86 -14.93
CA GLU A 174 -13.82 -10.40 -15.64
C GLU A 174 -14.19 -8.95 -15.24
N PRO A 175 -14.80 -8.16 -16.15
CA PRO A 175 -15.36 -6.85 -15.82
C PRO A 175 -16.30 -6.87 -14.61
N SER A 176 -16.11 -5.94 -13.66
CA SER A 176 -16.97 -5.81 -12.46
C SER A 176 -17.73 -4.46 -12.38
N TRP A 177 -17.52 -3.56 -13.35
CA TRP A 177 -18.04 -2.18 -13.27
C TRP A 177 -19.55 -2.04 -13.49
N ASP A 178 -20.23 -3.02 -14.08
CA ASP A 178 -21.68 -2.99 -14.29
C ASP A 178 -22.46 -2.76 -12.98
N GLN A 179 -21.87 -3.19 -11.85
CA GLN A 179 -22.49 -3.09 -10.53
C GLN A 179 -22.45 -1.67 -9.95
N TRP A 180 -21.59 -0.78 -10.45
CA TRP A 180 -21.34 0.51 -9.82
C TRP A 180 -21.22 1.70 -10.78
N GLU A 181 -20.84 1.49 -12.04
CA GLU A 181 -20.66 2.56 -13.03
C GLU A 181 -21.95 3.37 -13.27
N PRO A 182 -23.14 2.76 -13.47
CA PRO A 182 -24.36 3.53 -13.67
C PRO A 182 -24.66 4.51 -12.53
N TYR A 183 -24.33 4.11 -11.29
CA TYR A 183 -24.50 4.96 -10.13
C TYR A 183 -23.51 6.15 -10.16
N LEU A 184 -22.23 5.90 -10.44
CA LEU A 184 -21.20 6.95 -10.50
C LEU A 184 -21.48 7.94 -11.64
N LEU A 185 -21.88 7.46 -12.82
CA LEU A 185 -22.30 8.32 -13.92
C LEU A 185 -23.51 9.20 -13.54
N ALA A 186 -24.48 8.65 -12.83
CA ALA A 186 -25.63 9.40 -12.32
C ALA A 186 -25.24 10.47 -11.28
N GLN A 187 -24.07 10.35 -10.64
CA GLN A 187 -23.51 11.41 -9.79
C GLN A 187 -22.81 12.52 -10.58
N GLY A 188 -22.84 12.53 -11.92
CA GLY A 188 -22.21 13.59 -12.74
C GLY A 188 -20.72 13.39 -12.93
N TYR A 189 -20.27 12.14 -13.01
CA TYR A 189 -18.92 11.77 -13.44
C TYR A 189 -18.93 11.27 -14.88
N THR A 190 -17.83 11.47 -15.59
CA THR A 190 -17.63 11.01 -16.96
C THR A 190 -16.47 10.03 -17.01
N PHE A 191 -16.68 8.88 -17.65
CA PHE A 191 -15.62 7.91 -17.92
C PHE A 191 -14.50 8.53 -18.76
N ALA A 192 -13.25 8.29 -18.37
CA ALA A 192 -12.08 8.83 -19.06
C ALA A 192 -11.12 7.72 -19.55
N LEU A 193 -10.77 6.78 -18.68
CA LEU A 193 -9.77 5.74 -18.97
C LEU A 193 -10.17 4.41 -18.36
N PHE A 194 -9.88 3.32 -19.08
CA PHE A 194 -9.74 1.98 -18.50
C PHE A 194 -8.30 1.53 -18.73
N ASP A 195 -7.54 1.31 -17.67
CA ASP A 195 -6.12 0.98 -17.79
C ASP A 195 -5.85 -0.52 -17.97
N THR A 196 -6.90 -1.36 -17.90
CA THR A 196 -6.98 -2.83 -17.83
C THR A 196 -7.22 -3.44 -16.44
N LEU A 197 -7.17 -2.64 -15.39
CA LEU A 197 -7.50 -3.01 -14.02
C LEU A 197 -8.50 -2.03 -13.43
N ASN A 198 -8.18 -0.74 -13.51
CA ASN A 198 -8.95 0.36 -12.98
C ASN A 198 -9.64 1.17 -14.07
N ARG A 199 -10.80 1.72 -13.71
CA ARG A 199 -11.49 2.73 -14.50
C ARG A 199 -11.43 4.08 -13.80
N PHE A 200 -11.17 5.12 -14.60
CA PHE A 200 -11.03 6.50 -14.16
C PHE A 200 -12.21 7.31 -14.62
N TYR A 201 -12.72 8.15 -13.74
CA TYR A 201 -13.82 9.04 -14.00
C TYR A 201 -13.49 10.44 -13.52
N VAL A 202 -13.87 11.44 -14.31
CA VAL A 202 -13.64 12.85 -13.98
C VAL A 202 -14.97 13.52 -13.69
N ALA A 203 -15.05 14.32 -12.64
CA ALA A 203 -16.23 15.11 -12.32
C ALA A 203 -16.52 16.09 -13.47
N GLN A 204 -17.78 16.20 -13.91
CA GLN A 204 -18.16 17.01 -15.09
C GLN A 204 -17.78 18.49 -14.97
N GLU A 205 -17.72 19.01 -13.75
CA GLU A 205 -17.30 20.37 -13.42
C GLU A 205 -15.76 20.61 -13.48
N GLN A 206 -14.97 19.60 -13.88
CA GLN A 206 -13.50 19.66 -13.97
C GLN A 206 -12.98 19.52 -15.42
N PRO A 207 -13.37 20.41 -16.37
CA PRO A 207 -13.03 20.27 -17.78
C PRO A 207 -11.52 20.32 -18.06
N GLU A 208 -10.76 21.09 -17.29
CA GLU A 208 -9.30 21.17 -17.46
C GLU A 208 -8.57 19.89 -17.04
N ILE A 209 -9.11 19.16 -16.06
CA ILE A 209 -8.59 17.84 -15.66
C ILE A 209 -8.99 16.82 -16.71
N ALA A 210 -10.25 16.83 -17.16
CA ALA A 210 -10.73 15.94 -18.21
C ALA A 210 -9.91 16.09 -19.51
N ALA A 211 -9.54 17.31 -19.89
CA ALA A 211 -8.72 17.58 -21.07
C ALA A 211 -7.28 17.04 -20.96
N ARG A 212 -6.75 16.87 -19.75
CA ARG A 212 -5.41 16.31 -19.49
C ARG A 212 -5.43 14.81 -19.19
N MET A 213 -6.59 14.28 -18.82
CA MET A 213 -6.74 12.86 -18.53
C MET A 213 -6.55 12.05 -19.82
N PRO A 214 -5.66 11.05 -19.84
CA PRO A 214 -5.51 10.19 -21.01
C PRO A 214 -6.78 9.37 -21.26
N THR A 215 -7.05 9.06 -22.52
CA THR A 215 -8.17 8.20 -22.95
C THR A 215 -7.75 6.75 -23.22
N GLU A 216 -6.44 6.52 -23.30
CA GLU A 216 -5.84 5.21 -23.54
C GLU A 216 -4.74 4.95 -22.50
N ARG A 217 -4.54 3.69 -22.15
CA ARG A 217 -3.49 3.32 -21.21
C ARG A 217 -2.12 3.67 -21.78
N ALA A 218 -1.27 4.22 -20.93
CA ALA A 218 0.13 4.45 -21.25
C ALA A 218 0.86 3.15 -21.63
N ALA A 219 1.94 3.26 -22.41
CA ALA A 219 2.82 2.12 -22.65
C ALA A 219 3.66 1.83 -21.40
N TRP A 220 3.76 0.54 -21.04
CA TRP A 220 4.41 0.08 -19.80
C TRP A 220 5.81 0.67 -19.55
N ASN A 221 6.58 0.82 -20.63
CA ASN A 221 7.98 1.25 -20.59
C ASN A 221 8.18 2.78 -20.55
N LEU A 222 7.13 3.58 -20.46
CA LEU A 222 7.26 5.05 -20.37
C LEU A 222 7.83 5.51 -19.03
N VAL A 223 7.59 4.74 -17.97
CA VAL A 223 8.08 5.01 -16.62
C VAL A 223 8.65 3.70 -16.09
N ARG A 224 9.76 3.78 -15.36
CA ARG A 224 10.33 2.63 -14.67
C ARG A 224 9.44 2.26 -13.48
N HIS A 225 9.29 0.98 -13.18
CA HIS A 225 8.47 0.52 -12.07
C HIS A 225 9.31 0.17 -10.85
N MET A 226 8.75 0.36 -9.65
CA MET A 226 9.44 0.10 -8.38
C MET A 226 9.96 -1.34 -8.28
N TYR A 227 9.29 -2.33 -8.83
CA TYR A 227 9.81 -3.71 -8.79
C TYR A 227 10.92 -3.98 -9.82
N GLU A 228 11.13 -3.10 -10.80
CA GLU A 228 12.19 -3.20 -11.81
C GLU A 228 13.53 -2.61 -11.33
N ILE A 229 13.55 -1.86 -10.22
CA ILE A 229 14.81 -1.39 -9.61
C ILE A 229 15.49 -2.46 -8.77
N GLY A 230 14.81 -3.58 -8.46
CA GLY A 230 15.38 -4.68 -7.67
C GLY A 230 15.67 -4.28 -6.23
N ARG A 231 16.57 -5.02 -5.57
CA ARG A 231 16.88 -4.80 -4.15
C ARG A 231 18.06 -3.83 -4.00
N ALA A 232 17.86 -2.76 -3.23
CA ALA A 232 18.88 -1.73 -3.01
C ALA A 232 20.26 -2.27 -2.54
N PRO A 233 20.37 -3.25 -1.62
CA PRO A 233 21.68 -3.78 -1.22
C PRO A 233 22.43 -4.50 -2.35
N GLU A 234 21.69 -5.11 -3.28
CA GLU A 234 22.22 -6.03 -4.30
C GLU A 234 22.44 -5.34 -5.66
N ASN A 235 21.85 -4.16 -5.87
CA ASN A 235 21.87 -3.45 -7.15
C ASN A 235 22.58 -2.07 -7.04
N PRO A 236 23.79 -1.91 -7.58
CA PRO A 236 24.51 -0.62 -7.59
C PRO A 236 23.81 0.50 -8.37
N GLN A 237 22.87 0.16 -9.26
CA GLN A 237 22.06 1.13 -10.01
C GLN A 237 20.73 1.48 -9.32
N HIS A 238 20.46 0.93 -8.13
CA HIS A 238 19.29 1.31 -7.34
C HIS A 238 19.46 2.75 -6.79
N PRO A 239 18.42 3.61 -6.85
CA PRO A 239 18.52 5.00 -6.37
C PRO A 239 18.98 5.09 -4.91
N ASP A 240 18.48 4.20 -4.06
CA ASP A 240 18.84 4.14 -2.62
C ASP A 240 20.04 3.24 -2.29
N HIS A 241 20.83 2.80 -3.27
CA HIS A 241 21.98 1.90 -3.02
C HIS A 241 22.98 2.53 -2.04
N ALA A 242 23.36 3.80 -2.26
CA ALA A 242 24.35 4.48 -1.43
C ALA A 242 23.90 4.60 0.04
N LEU A 243 22.63 4.98 0.27
CA LEU A 243 22.03 5.02 1.60
C LEU A 243 22.04 3.64 2.25
N THR A 244 21.65 2.62 1.50
CA THR A 244 21.61 1.23 1.97
C THR A 244 23.00 0.73 2.38
N GLN A 245 24.05 1.09 1.64
CA GLN A 245 25.42 0.73 2.02
C GLN A 245 25.86 1.40 3.33
N ILE A 246 25.47 2.66 3.56
CA ILE A 246 25.74 3.35 4.83
C ILE A 246 25.01 2.67 5.98
N LEU A 247 23.70 2.44 5.81
CA LEU A 247 22.86 1.78 6.82
C LEU A 247 23.35 0.37 7.13
N ALA A 248 23.71 -0.42 6.11
CA ALA A 248 24.22 -1.77 6.29
C ALA A 248 25.53 -1.76 7.09
N ARG A 249 26.49 -0.91 6.74
CA ARG A 249 27.76 -0.82 7.49
C ARG A 249 27.51 -0.46 8.96
N GLY A 250 26.66 0.55 9.23
CA GLY A 250 26.33 0.94 10.60
C GLY A 250 25.54 -0.13 11.36
N PHE A 251 24.64 -0.84 10.70
CA PHE A 251 23.90 -1.95 11.32
C PHE A 251 24.84 -3.12 11.68
N TRP A 252 25.75 -3.48 10.78
CA TRP A 252 26.68 -4.58 11.01
C TRP A 252 27.71 -4.26 12.10
N SER A 253 28.14 -3.00 12.24
CA SER A 253 29.08 -2.60 13.29
C SER A 253 28.48 -2.69 14.69
N ILE A 254 27.16 -2.46 14.85
CA ILE A 254 26.52 -2.48 16.17
C ILE A 254 26.02 -3.86 16.61
N LEU A 255 26.21 -4.93 15.84
CA LEU A 255 25.69 -6.27 16.16
C LEU A 255 25.96 -6.75 17.60
N PRO A 256 27.16 -6.55 18.20
CA PRO A 256 27.45 -7.00 19.57
C PRO A 256 26.68 -6.20 20.64
N HIS A 257 26.17 -5.03 20.28
CA HIS A 257 25.46 -4.11 21.18
C HIS A 257 23.94 -4.25 21.09
N LEU A 258 23.42 -4.99 20.10
CA LEU A 258 21.98 -5.25 19.99
C LEU A 258 21.52 -6.14 21.14
N ASP A 259 20.35 -5.84 21.68
CA ASP A 259 19.75 -6.69 22.72
C ASP A 259 19.31 -8.06 22.17
N ARG A 260 19.16 -9.01 23.08
CA ARG A 260 18.81 -10.40 22.76
C ARG A 260 17.48 -10.53 22.01
N GLU A 261 16.48 -9.73 22.37
CA GLU A 261 15.14 -9.82 21.79
C GLU A 261 15.18 -9.33 20.34
N LEU A 262 15.85 -8.21 20.08
CA LEU A 262 16.05 -7.66 18.75
C LEU A 262 16.84 -8.62 17.86
N VAL A 263 17.91 -9.24 18.36
CA VAL A 263 18.67 -10.25 17.60
C VAL A 263 17.79 -11.46 17.28
N ALA A 264 17.00 -11.95 18.23
CA ALA A 264 16.09 -13.06 17.99
C ALA A 264 15.03 -12.72 16.94
N ASP A 265 14.48 -11.51 16.98
CA ASP A 265 13.50 -11.02 16.01
C ASP A 265 14.07 -10.87 14.60
N ILE A 266 15.28 -10.34 14.47
CA ILE A 266 15.97 -10.20 13.19
C ILE A 266 16.25 -11.57 12.58
N LEU A 267 16.74 -12.53 13.39
CA LEU A 267 16.94 -13.91 12.94
C LEU A 267 15.63 -14.51 12.47
N LYS A 268 14.56 -14.42 13.27
CA LYS A 268 13.23 -14.93 12.95
C LYS A 268 12.70 -14.39 11.61
N ARG A 269 12.93 -13.11 11.33
CA ARG A 269 12.52 -12.45 10.08
C ARG A 269 13.38 -12.86 8.88
N GLY A 270 14.68 -13.11 9.08
CA GLY A 270 15.63 -13.45 8.03
C GLY A 270 15.67 -14.93 7.65
N GLY A 271 15.22 -15.83 8.53
CA GLY A 271 15.25 -17.27 8.30
C GLY A 271 14.23 -17.74 7.27
N ARG A 272 14.62 -18.71 6.44
CA ARG A 272 13.71 -19.38 5.50
C ARG A 272 12.97 -20.51 6.22
N PRO A 273 11.80 -20.95 5.74
CA PRO A 273 11.07 -22.11 6.31
C PRO A 273 11.90 -23.41 6.36
N THR A 274 12.95 -23.52 5.53
CA THR A 274 13.90 -24.64 5.49
C THR A 274 14.96 -24.57 6.60
N ASP A 275 15.09 -23.45 7.30
CA ASP A 275 16.16 -23.20 8.27
C ASP A 275 15.75 -23.54 9.71
N ASN A 276 14.55 -24.10 9.93
CA ASN A 276 13.96 -24.35 11.26
C ASN A 276 14.91 -25.09 12.21
N ALA A 277 15.69 -26.07 11.73
CA ALA A 277 16.67 -26.79 12.56
C ALA A 277 17.88 -25.92 12.96
N ALA A 278 18.33 -25.01 12.09
CA ALA A 278 19.44 -24.09 12.37
C ALA A 278 19.01 -22.90 13.26
N MET A 279 17.77 -22.46 13.13
CA MET A 279 17.20 -21.37 13.93
C MET A 279 16.89 -21.79 15.37
N ASP A 280 16.36 -23.01 15.58
CA ASP A 280 16.10 -23.54 16.94
C ASP A 280 17.40 -23.73 17.73
N THR A 281 18.49 -24.08 17.04
CA THR A 281 19.82 -24.20 17.65
C THR A 281 20.42 -22.83 17.97
N SER A 282 20.22 -21.84 17.10
CA SER A 282 20.74 -20.47 17.28
C SER A 282 19.99 -19.69 18.38
N ALA A 283 18.68 -19.91 18.54
CA ALA A 283 17.86 -19.28 19.58
C ALA A 283 18.22 -19.76 21.00
N ARG A 284 18.61 -21.03 21.14
CA ARG A 284 19.08 -21.63 22.41
C ARG A 284 20.53 -21.24 22.75
N SER A 285 21.29 -20.75 21.76
CA SER A 285 22.68 -20.36 21.92
C SER A 285 22.89 -18.84 21.87
N LEU A 286 21.85 -18.00 21.84
CA LEU A 286 22.01 -16.53 21.76
C LEU A 286 22.91 -15.99 22.88
N ASP A 287 22.86 -16.65 24.04
CA ASP A 287 23.62 -16.29 25.23
C ASP A 287 24.94 -17.09 25.37
N SER A 288 25.34 -17.87 24.37
CA SER A 288 26.61 -18.58 24.39
C SER A 288 27.78 -17.67 24.01
N ASP A 289 28.95 -17.95 24.57
CA ASP A 289 30.19 -17.24 24.19
C ASP A 289 30.51 -17.42 22.70
N GLU A 290 30.18 -18.59 22.15
CA GLU A 290 30.34 -18.86 20.72
C GLU A 290 29.50 -17.92 19.86
N PHE A 291 28.23 -17.72 20.22
CA PHE A 291 27.34 -16.83 19.47
C PHE A 291 27.76 -15.37 19.60
N ARG A 292 28.08 -14.90 20.82
CA ARG A 292 28.64 -13.55 21.03
C ARG A 292 29.91 -13.33 20.20
N ALA A 293 30.80 -14.32 20.16
CA ALA A 293 32.01 -14.24 19.34
C ALA A 293 31.72 -14.20 17.83
N ARG A 294 30.65 -14.85 17.34
CA ARG A 294 30.21 -14.73 15.94
C ARG A 294 29.75 -13.33 15.61
N LEU A 295 28.95 -12.68 16.48
CA LEU A 295 28.54 -11.29 16.29
C LEU A 295 29.76 -10.36 16.23
N GLY A 296 30.69 -10.50 17.17
CA GLY A 296 31.93 -9.71 17.19
C GLY A 296 32.80 -9.91 15.93
N ARG A 297 32.92 -11.14 15.42
CA ARG A 297 33.65 -11.41 14.17
C ARG A 297 33.02 -10.75 12.95
N ILE A 298 31.69 -10.69 12.88
CA ILE A 298 30.99 -9.99 11.80
C ILE A 298 31.24 -8.49 11.92
N ALA A 299 31.00 -7.91 13.11
CA ALA A 299 31.11 -6.48 13.36
C ALA A 299 32.51 -5.90 13.13
N CYS A 300 33.56 -6.66 13.50
CA CYS A 300 34.97 -6.27 13.36
C CYS A 300 35.35 -5.83 11.92
N GLY A 301 34.70 -6.42 10.90
CA GLY A 301 34.93 -6.06 9.50
C GLY A 301 34.33 -4.71 9.09
N TYR A 302 33.45 -4.12 9.90
CA TYR A 302 32.70 -2.90 9.59
C TYR A 302 33.06 -1.72 10.51
N ASP A 303 33.44 -1.98 11.76
CA ASP A 303 33.91 -0.96 12.71
C ASP A 303 35.45 -0.76 12.67
N GLY A 304 36.19 -1.61 11.95
CA GLY A 304 37.64 -1.55 11.88
C GLY A 304 38.35 -1.87 13.21
N GLY A 305 37.67 -2.55 14.14
CA GLY A 305 38.14 -2.80 15.50
C GLY A 305 38.14 -1.54 16.40
N GLN A 306 37.56 -0.43 15.93
CA GLN A 306 37.40 0.78 16.72
C GLN A 306 36.08 0.65 17.48
N ILE A 307 36.17 0.50 18.81
CA ILE A 307 35.02 0.60 19.71
C ILE A 307 34.58 2.06 19.67
N ASP A 308 33.71 2.43 18.73
CA ASP A 308 33.10 3.75 18.70
C ASP A 308 32.34 3.93 20.02
N LYS A 309 32.92 4.75 20.90
CA LYS A 309 32.28 5.20 22.13
C LYS A 309 31.05 6.00 21.75
N GLU A 310 29.92 5.64 22.36
CA GLU A 310 28.64 6.34 22.36
C GLU A 310 28.78 7.84 22.02
N SER A 311 28.17 8.25 20.91
CA SER A 311 27.93 9.67 20.55
C SER A 311 26.52 10.06 20.94
#